data_AF-A0A8T4BMD0-F1
#
_entry.id   AF-A0A8T4BMD0-F1
#
_cell.length_a   1.000
_cell.length_b   1.000
_cell.length_c   1.000
_cell.angle_alpha   90.00
_cell.angle_beta   90.00
_cell.angle_gamma   90.00
#
_symmetry.space_group_name_H-M   'P 1'
#
loop_
_entity.id
_entity.type
_entity.pdbx_description
1 polymer ?
#
loop_
_entity_poly.entity_id
_entity_poly.type
_entity_poly.pdbx_seq_one_letter_code
_entity_poly.pdbx_strand_id
1 'polypeptide(L)'
;VDTTVIPVTAKKNGGDFNFRYDSGAWYSAAKFDEKGTTMSIRGYNSYPLETYANFEFPPISGNEKFTVTLNDEPVDFIQSIDEMGFWHVAFTVGPTSQGTLKISGFDKGLPPEMPKIPQWIKTNADWWTRNQISDSEFLEGIDFLFEKQIVSVPERNVISESQWSIPSWVKNSAGWWSEEKISDDEFLNIIENLVKRKIIIV
;
A
#
# COMPACT_ATOMS: atom_id res chain seq x y z
N VAL A 1 5.99 -14.56 -10.66
CA VAL A 1 4.69 -14.42 -9.98
C VAL A 1 4.88 -15.03 -8.62
N ASP A 2 4.84 -14.22 -7.57
CA ASP A 2 4.95 -14.72 -6.22
C ASP A 2 3.73 -15.58 -5.91
N THR A 3 3.92 -16.87 -5.67
CA THR A 3 2.82 -17.85 -5.53
C THR A 3 2.33 -17.98 -4.10
N THR A 4 2.91 -17.26 -3.14
CA THR A 4 2.56 -17.36 -1.70
C THR A 4 1.46 -16.40 -1.28
N VAL A 5 1.16 -15.38 -2.09
CA VAL A 5 0.15 -14.35 -1.77
C VAL A 5 -1.22 -14.74 -2.33
N ILE A 6 -2.20 -14.87 -1.43
CA ILE A 6 -3.55 -15.35 -1.76
C ILE A 6 -4.54 -14.19 -1.67
N PRO A 7 -5.20 -13.80 -2.78
CA PRO A 7 -6.23 -12.78 -2.78
C PRO A 7 -7.55 -13.31 -2.19
N VAL A 8 -8.25 -12.46 -1.45
CA VAL A 8 -9.52 -12.76 -0.79
C VAL A 8 -10.49 -11.59 -0.98
N THR A 9 -11.75 -11.92 -1.28
CA THR A 9 -12.85 -10.95 -1.32
C THR A 9 -13.88 -11.29 -0.26
N ALA A 10 -14.23 -10.31 0.56
CA ALA A 10 -15.32 -10.40 1.54
C ALA A 10 -16.36 -9.31 1.28
N LYS A 11 -17.63 -9.57 1.60
CA LYS A 11 -18.66 -8.53 1.57
C LYS A 11 -18.56 -7.66 2.83
N LYS A 12 -18.53 -6.34 2.64
CA LYS A 12 -18.49 -5.32 3.71
C LYS A 12 -19.37 -4.14 3.31
N ASN A 13 -20.29 -3.72 4.18
CA ASN A 13 -21.12 -2.52 3.95
C ASN A 13 -21.80 -2.45 2.57
N GLY A 14 -22.23 -3.60 2.03
CA GLY A 14 -22.90 -3.69 0.73
C GLY A 14 -21.99 -3.76 -0.50
N GLY A 15 -20.66 -3.68 -0.34
CA GLY A 15 -19.71 -3.83 -1.45
C GLY A 15 -18.64 -4.90 -1.21
N ASP A 16 -17.69 -4.97 -2.13
CA ASP A 16 -16.55 -5.88 -2.08
C ASP A 16 -15.38 -5.24 -1.33
N PHE A 17 -14.86 -5.96 -0.35
CA PHE A 17 -13.64 -5.65 0.36
C PHE A 17 -12.58 -6.68 -0.06
N ASN A 18 -11.66 -6.23 -0.90
CA ASN A 18 -10.58 -7.05 -1.43
C ASN A 18 -9.33 -6.87 -0.57
N PHE A 19 -8.72 -7.98 -0.18
CA PHE A 19 -7.48 -8.01 0.60
C PHE A 19 -6.69 -9.25 0.19
N ARG A 20 -5.50 -9.43 0.75
CA ARG A 20 -4.69 -10.63 0.50
C ARG A 20 -4.00 -11.09 1.77
N TYR A 21 -3.43 -12.28 1.75
CA TYR A 21 -2.56 -12.76 2.81
C TYR A 21 -1.43 -13.60 2.27
N ASP A 22 -0.30 -13.61 2.99
CA ASP A 22 0.77 -14.60 2.85
C ASP A 22 0.85 -15.41 4.15
N SER A 23 0.83 -16.73 4.05
CA SER A 23 0.83 -17.61 5.21
C SER A 23 1.20 -19.05 4.86
N GLY A 24 1.80 -19.75 5.81
CA GLY A 24 1.89 -21.23 5.76
C GLY A 24 0.61 -21.94 6.21
N ALA A 25 -0.40 -21.20 6.68
CA ALA A 25 -1.73 -21.69 7.01
C ALA A 25 -2.76 -21.26 5.95
N TRP A 26 -3.86 -21.99 5.88
CA TRP A 26 -4.94 -21.71 4.93
C TRP A 26 -6.06 -20.91 5.60
N TYR A 27 -6.55 -19.87 4.91
CA TYR A 27 -7.65 -19.05 5.37
C TYR A 27 -8.79 -18.97 4.36
N SER A 28 -10.04 -19.03 4.83
CA SER A 28 -11.21 -19.05 3.95
C SER A 28 -12.48 -18.55 4.62
N ALA A 29 -13.53 -18.33 3.82
CA ALA A 29 -14.85 -17.92 4.28
C ALA A 29 -14.83 -16.61 5.09
N ALA A 30 -14.04 -15.63 4.63
CA ALA A 30 -13.98 -14.30 5.20
C ALA A 30 -15.35 -13.61 5.14
N LYS A 31 -15.77 -13.00 6.24
CA LYS A 31 -17.02 -12.21 6.31
C LYS A 31 -16.89 -11.10 7.35
N PHE A 32 -17.53 -9.97 7.09
CA PHE A 32 -17.67 -8.91 8.07
C PHE A 32 -18.94 -9.08 8.90
N ASP A 33 -18.92 -8.54 10.12
CA ASP A 33 -20.12 -8.31 10.92
C ASP A 33 -21.03 -7.24 10.28
N GLU A 34 -22.26 -7.11 10.78
CA GLU A 34 -23.25 -6.15 10.25
C GLU A 34 -22.76 -4.69 10.33
N LYS A 35 -21.88 -4.39 11.29
CA LYS A 35 -21.29 -3.05 11.46
C LYS A 35 -20.14 -2.80 10.50
N GLY A 36 -19.61 -3.84 9.85
CA GLY A 36 -18.45 -3.77 8.98
C GLY A 36 -17.15 -3.44 9.72
N THR A 37 -17.08 -3.70 11.03
CA THR A 37 -15.95 -3.32 11.90
C THR A 37 -15.10 -4.52 12.32
N THR A 38 -15.64 -5.73 12.18
CA THR A 38 -14.96 -6.99 12.52
C THR A 38 -15.05 -7.97 11.36
N MET A 39 -13.90 -8.43 10.88
CA MET A 39 -13.81 -9.56 9.95
C MET A 39 -13.65 -10.86 10.73
N SER A 40 -14.40 -11.90 10.37
CA SER A 40 -14.17 -13.28 10.79
C SER A 40 -13.73 -14.12 9.59
N ILE A 41 -12.74 -14.98 9.77
CA ILE A 41 -12.20 -15.88 8.73
C ILE A 41 -11.82 -17.22 9.35
N ARG A 42 -12.06 -18.33 8.65
CA ARG A 42 -11.67 -19.67 9.12
C ARG A 42 -10.20 -19.89 8.81
N GLY A 43 -9.40 -20.22 9.82
CA GLY A 43 -7.99 -20.56 9.68
C GLY A 43 -7.73 -22.04 9.92
N TYR A 44 -6.80 -22.61 9.17
CA TYR A 44 -6.40 -24.00 9.27
C TYR A 44 -4.89 -24.16 9.01
N ASN A 45 -4.14 -24.58 10.03
CA ASN A 45 -2.77 -25.06 9.89
C ASN A 45 -2.76 -26.57 10.09
N SER A 46 -2.59 -27.36 9.02
CA SER A 46 -2.50 -28.82 9.10
C SER A 46 -1.10 -29.31 9.46
N TYR A 47 -0.09 -28.44 9.37
CA TYR A 47 1.29 -28.85 9.55
C TYR A 47 1.60 -29.03 11.05
N PRO A 48 2.46 -30.00 11.40
CA PRO A 48 2.92 -30.21 12.76
C PRO A 48 3.96 -29.18 13.22
N LEU A 49 4.17 -28.13 12.42
CA LEU A 49 5.14 -27.07 12.67
C LEU A 49 4.41 -25.73 12.81
N GLU A 50 5.01 -24.88 13.62
CA GLU A 50 4.64 -23.47 13.70
C GLU A 50 4.88 -22.78 12.35
N THR A 51 4.01 -21.83 12.02
CA THR A 51 4.13 -21.00 10.83
C THR A 51 3.68 -19.57 11.15
N TYR A 52 3.44 -18.77 10.14
CA TYR A 52 3.01 -17.38 10.26
C TYR A 52 1.79 -17.11 9.38
N ALA A 53 1.10 -16.01 9.67
CA ALA A 53 0.16 -15.37 8.77
C ALA A 53 0.44 -13.87 8.74
N ASN A 54 0.43 -13.28 7.55
CA ASN A 54 0.50 -11.85 7.29
C ASN A 54 -0.69 -11.47 6.41
N PHE A 55 -1.65 -10.76 6.97
CA PHE A 55 -2.78 -10.22 6.22
C PHE A 55 -2.47 -8.80 5.76
N GLU A 56 -2.82 -8.51 4.52
CA GLU A 56 -2.62 -7.21 3.90
C GLU A 56 -3.96 -6.60 3.51
N PHE A 57 -4.33 -5.51 4.19
CA PHE A 57 -5.60 -4.83 4.01
C PHE A 57 -5.41 -3.44 3.39
N PRO A 58 -6.24 -3.05 2.42
CA PRO A 58 -6.28 -1.65 1.98
C PRO A 58 -6.75 -0.75 3.14
N PRO A 59 -6.19 0.47 3.26
CA PRO A 59 -6.61 1.41 4.29
C PRO A 59 -8.02 1.95 3.96
N ILE A 60 -8.85 2.18 4.98
CA ILE A 60 -10.10 2.93 4.86
C ILE A 60 -9.85 4.37 5.28
N SER A 61 -9.24 4.58 6.46
CA SER A 61 -8.83 5.90 6.94
C SER A 61 -7.31 6.05 7.11
N GLY A 62 -6.57 4.94 7.16
CA GLY A 62 -5.15 4.93 7.49
C GLY A 62 -4.87 5.11 8.98
N ASN A 63 -5.90 5.10 9.84
CA ASN A 63 -5.77 5.22 11.30
C ASN A 63 -6.32 3.99 12.05
N GLU A 64 -6.63 2.92 11.33
CA GLU A 64 -7.14 1.68 11.90
C GLU A 64 -6.19 1.12 12.97
N LYS A 65 -6.78 0.56 14.03
CA LYS A 65 -6.06 -0.11 15.11
C LYS A 65 -6.69 -1.47 15.33
N PHE A 66 -5.95 -2.50 14.95
CA PHE A 66 -6.50 -3.83 14.93
C PHE A 66 -6.48 -4.49 16.29
N THR A 67 -7.34 -5.48 16.46
CA THR A 67 -7.18 -6.53 17.46
C THR A 67 -7.42 -7.87 16.78
N VAL A 68 -6.70 -8.89 17.23
CA VAL A 68 -6.75 -10.24 16.64
C VAL A 68 -7.12 -11.24 17.72
N THR A 69 -8.11 -12.09 17.44
CA THR A 69 -8.46 -13.23 18.30
C THR A 69 -8.60 -14.51 17.49
N LEU A 70 -8.28 -15.65 18.11
CA LEU A 70 -8.52 -16.98 17.57
C LEU A 70 -9.43 -17.74 18.53
N ASN A 71 -10.62 -18.12 18.06
CA ASN A 71 -11.66 -18.73 18.92
C ASN A 71 -11.96 -17.89 20.17
N ASP A 72 -12.01 -16.56 19.97
CA ASP A 72 -12.26 -15.54 21.00
C ASP A 72 -11.13 -15.32 22.03
N GLU A 73 -10.02 -16.04 21.92
CA GLU A 73 -8.81 -15.79 22.70
C GLU A 73 -7.88 -14.79 21.98
N PRO A 74 -7.29 -13.80 22.68
CA PRO A 74 -6.34 -12.86 22.08
C PRO A 74 -5.13 -13.55 21.42
N VAL A 75 -4.70 -12.99 20.29
CA VAL A 75 -3.48 -13.41 19.58
C VAL A 75 -2.49 -12.26 19.64
N ASP A 76 -1.24 -12.56 20.02
CA ASP A 76 -0.14 -11.60 19.90
C ASP A 76 0.19 -11.38 18.42
N PHE A 77 0.20 -10.13 17.98
CA PHE A 77 0.41 -9.77 16.59
C PHE A 77 1.15 -8.43 16.46
N ILE A 78 1.67 -8.17 15.27
CA ILE A 78 2.25 -6.90 14.87
C ILE A 78 1.36 -6.28 13.80
N GLN A 79 1.15 -4.97 13.88
CA GLN A 79 0.60 -4.18 12.78
C GLN A 79 1.63 -3.17 12.26
N SER A 80 1.68 -2.99 10.94
CA SER A 80 2.46 -1.96 10.27
C SER A 80 1.78 -1.51 8.98
N ILE A 81 2.24 -0.40 8.40
CA ILE A 81 1.77 0.08 7.09
C ILE A 81 2.93 0.04 6.11
N ASP A 82 2.71 -0.43 4.89
CA ASP A 82 3.74 -0.40 3.84
C ASP A 82 3.83 0.95 3.12
N GLU A 83 4.76 1.05 2.18
CA GLU A 83 5.00 2.24 1.36
C GLU A 83 3.80 2.60 0.46
N MET A 84 2.93 1.62 0.15
CA MET A 84 1.72 1.81 -0.65
C MET A 84 0.49 2.15 0.23
N GLY A 85 0.64 2.14 1.55
CA GLY A 85 -0.43 2.43 2.50
C GLY A 85 -1.23 1.22 2.96
N PHE A 86 -0.86 -0.01 2.58
CA PHE A 86 -1.55 -1.21 3.04
C PHE A 86 -1.18 -1.56 4.47
N TRP A 87 -2.19 -1.91 5.24
CA TRP A 87 -2.01 -2.47 6.57
C TRP A 87 -1.53 -3.90 6.48
N HIS A 88 -0.43 -4.20 7.17
CA HIS A 88 0.02 -5.55 7.49
C HIS A 88 -0.43 -5.92 8.90
N VAL A 89 -1.05 -7.09 9.05
CA VAL A 89 -1.39 -7.70 10.34
C VAL A 89 -0.77 -9.08 10.38
N ALA A 90 0.34 -9.20 11.10
CA ALA A 90 1.18 -10.38 11.10
C ALA A 90 1.26 -11.05 12.48
N PHE A 91 1.16 -12.37 12.52
CA PHE A 91 1.24 -13.16 13.75
C PHE A 91 1.70 -14.60 13.49
N THR A 92 2.11 -15.26 14.56
CA THR A 92 2.51 -16.67 14.56
C THR A 92 1.29 -17.59 14.62
N VAL A 93 1.31 -18.67 13.84
CA VAL A 93 0.24 -19.68 13.79
C VAL A 93 0.77 -20.99 14.34
N GLY A 94 0.19 -21.45 15.45
CA GLY A 94 0.61 -22.68 16.11
C GLY A 94 0.39 -23.94 15.25
N PRO A 95 1.13 -25.03 15.54
CA PRO A 95 1.03 -26.30 14.82
C PRO A 95 -0.35 -26.95 14.98
N THR A 96 -0.83 -27.63 13.94
CA THR A 96 -2.12 -28.35 13.91
C THR A 96 -3.29 -27.54 14.46
N SER A 97 -3.28 -26.22 14.24
CA SER A 97 -4.27 -25.30 14.80
C SER A 97 -5.40 -25.04 13.82
N GLN A 98 -6.60 -24.84 14.36
CA GLN A 98 -7.78 -24.52 13.57
C GLN A 98 -8.72 -23.64 14.37
N GLY A 99 -9.46 -22.77 13.69
CA GLY A 99 -10.41 -21.93 14.38
C GLY A 99 -11.00 -20.82 13.53
N THR A 100 -11.77 -19.98 14.20
CA THR A 100 -12.23 -18.72 13.65
C THR A 100 -11.31 -17.61 14.13
N LEU A 101 -10.55 -17.04 13.21
CA LEU A 101 -9.81 -15.81 13.43
C LEU A 101 -10.78 -14.64 13.31
N LYS A 102 -10.73 -13.71 14.25
CA LYS A 102 -11.41 -12.41 14.16
C LYS A 102 -10.38 -11.30 14.16
N ILE A 103 -10.50 -10.40 13.19
CA ILE A 103 -9.72 -9.16 13.11
C ILE A 103 -10.72 -8.02 13.23
N SER A 104 -10.64 -7.24 14.30
CA SER A 104 -11.50 -6.08 14.52
C SER A 104 -10.72 -4.78 14.43
N GLY A 105 -11.41 -3.64 14.43
CA GLY A 105 -10.77 -2.32 14.34
C GLY A 105 -10.79 -1.70 12.95
N PHE A 106 -11.53 -2.30 12.01
CA PHE A 106 -11.80 -1.69 10.71
C PHE A 106 -12.77 -0.53 10.88
N ASP A 107 -12.50 0.57 10.18
CA ASP A 107 -13.45 1.68 10.09
C ASP A 107 -14.68 1.31 9.26
N LYS A 108 -15.75 2.09 9.45
CA LYS A 108 -16.97 1.96 8.64
C LYS A 108 -16.72 2.42 7.21
N GLY A 109 -17.49 1.87 6.27
CA GLY A 109 -17.31 2.14 4.83
C GLY A 109 -16.52 1.06 4.10
N LEU A 110 -16.13 1.38 2.88
CA LEU A 110 -15.18 0.61 2.06
C LEU A 110 -13.90 1.44 1.92
N PRO A 111 -12.77 0.81 1.61
CA PRO A 111 -11.57 1.53 1.21
C PRO A 111 -11.90 2.53 0.10
N PRO A 112 -11.32 3.74 0.12
CA PRO A 112 -11.37 4.62 -1.05
C PRO A 112 -10.73 3.92 -2.24
N GLU A 113 -10.97 4.44 -3.46
CA GLU A 113 -10.13 4.05 -4.59
C GLU A 113 -8.68 4.34 -4.21
N MET A 114 -7.83 3.31 -4.24
CA MET A 114 -6.45 3.48 -3.86
C MET A 114 -5.78 4.45 -4.83
N PRO A 115 -5.04 5.45 -4.32
CA PRO A 115 -4.34 6.36 -5.19
C PRO A 115 -3.35 5.54 -6.03
N LYS A 116 -3.20 5.93 -7.30
CA LYS A 116 -2.24 5.26 -8.20
C LYS A 116 -0.81 5.51 -7.75
N ILE A 117 -0.63 6.61 -7.01
CA ILE A 117 0.65 7.05 -6.46
C ILE A 117 0.61 6.97 -4.94
N PRO A 118 1.64 6.41 -4.28
CA PRO A 118 1.79 6.47 -2.83
C PRO A 118 1.63 7.88 -2.26
N GLN A 119 0.89 7.98 -1.15
CA GLN A 119 0.61 9.27 -0.52
C GLN A 119 1.88 10.00 -0.05
N TRP A 120 2.94 9.28 0.35
CA TRP A 120 4.20 9.90 0.77
C TRP A 120 4.91 10.62 -0.39
N ILE A 121 4.76 10.15 -1.63
CA ILE A 121 5.31 10.85 -2.82
C ILE A 121 4.57 12.16 -3.04
N LYS A 122 3.26 12.19 -2.79
CA LYS A 122 2.45 13.41 -2.85
C LYS A 122 2.83 14.42 -1.77
N THR A 123 3.14 13.93 -0.57
CA THR A 123 3.72 14.74 0.51
C THR A 123 5.09 15.30 0.11
N ASN A 124 5.96 14.50 -0.49
CA ASN A 124 7.26 14.96 -0.98
C ASN A 124 7.11 16.02 -2.08
N ALA A 125 6.11 15.92 -2.96
CA ALA A 125 5.82 16.95 -3.95
C ALA A 125 5.47 18.30 -3.29
N ASP A 126 4.62 18.31 -2.26
CA ASP A 126 4.30 19.52 -1.48
C ASP A 126 5.56 20.13 -0.86
N TRP A 127 6.36 19.31 -0.17
CA TRP A 127 7.63 19.75 0.43
C TRP A 127 8.61 20.29 -0.59
N TRP A 128 8.73 19.64 -1.75
CA TRP A 128 9.63 20.06 -2.82
C TRP A 128 9.24 21.42 -3.41
N THR A 129 7.93 21.66 -3.58
CA THR A 129 7.42 22.97 -4.06
C THR A 129 7.66 24.09 -3.06
N ARG A 130 7.68 23.77 -1.76
CA ARG A 130 7.99 24.69 -0.66
C ARG A 130 9.49 24.80 -0.35
N ASN A 131 10.34 24.18 -1.17
CA ASN A 131 11.79 24.10 -0.99
C ASN A 131 12.22 23.52 0.38
N GLN A 132 11.40 22.63 0.95
CA GLN A 132 11.71 21.92 2.20
C GLN A 132 12.57 20.69 1.97
N ILE A 133 12.50 20.11 0.77
CA ILE A 133 13.39 19.05 0.29
C ILE A 133 14.05 19.48 -1.02
N SER A 134 15.23 18.92 -1.28
CA SER A 134 16.04 19.09 -2.48
C SER A 134 15.45 18.39 -3.71
N ASP A 135 15.99 18.72 -4.89
CA ASP A 135 15.65 18.02 -6.13
C ASP A 135 15.96 16.52 -6.03
N SER A 136 17.11 16.14 -5.46
CA SER A 136 17.48 14.72 -5.29
C SER A 136 16.52 13.96 -4.38
N GLU A 137 16.12 14.54 -3.23
CA GLU A 137 15.15 13.92 -2.32
C GLU A 137 13.77 13.74 -2.97
N PHE A 138 13.35 14.66 -3.84
CA PHE A 138 12.13 14.49 -4.62
C PHE A 138 12.29 13.40 -5.70
N LEU A 139 13.44 13.33 -6.35
CA LEU A 139 13.72 12.34 -7.41
C LEU A 139 13.77 10.91 -6.88
N GLU A 140 14.14 10.68 -5.63
CA GLU A 140 14.01 9.36 -4.98
C GLU A 140 12.55 8.86 -5.03
N GLY A 141 11.58 9.75 -4.81
CA GLY A 141 10.16 9.43 -4.95
C GLY A 141 9.73 9.15 -6.40
N ILE A 142 10.32 9.84 -7.37
CA ILE A 142 10.06 9.60 -8.79
C ILE A 142 10.66 8.26 -9.23
N ASP A 143 11.88 7.94 -8.78
CA ASP A 143 12.54 6.67 -9.08
C ASP A 143 11.75 5.49 -8.50
N PHE A 144 11.17 5.65 -7.30
CA PHE A 144 10.26 4.66 -6.73
C PHE A 144 9.07 4.31 -7.65
N LEU A 145 8.40 5.30 -8.25
CA LEU A 145 7.26 5.06 -9.17
C LEU A 145 7.67 4.16 -10.35
N PHE A 146 8.91 4.29 -10.72
CA PHE A 146 9.55 3.68 -11.84
C PHE A 146 10.06 2.26 -11.50
N GLU A 147 10.57 2.05 -10.28
CA GLU A 147 10.90 0.73 -9.72
C GLU A 147 9.65 -0.13 -9.54
N LYS A 148 8.55 0.45 -9.03
CA LYS A 148 7.27 -0.25 -8.84
C LYS A 148 6.45 -0.37 -10.13
N GLN A 149 6.99 0.04 -11.28
CA GLN A 149 6.35 -0.02 -12.59
C GLN A 149 5.00 0.73 -12.67
N ILE A 150 4.82 1.75 -11.83
CA ILE A 150 3.67 2.68 -11.88
C ILE A 150 3.81 3.60 -13.10
N VAL A 151 5.04 3.99 -13.45
CA VAL A 151 5.42 4.66 -14.70
C VAL A 151 6.43 3.80 -15.46
N SER A 152 6.40 3.85 -16.79
CA SER A 152 7.37 3.14 -17.63
C SER A 152 7.83 4.00 -18.80
N VAL A 153 9.13 3.92 -19.12
CA VAL A 153 9.74 4.54 -20.30
C VAL A 153 10.70 3.56 -20.97
N PRO A 154 10.90 3.62 -22.31
CA PRO A 154 11.72 2.64 -23.03
C PRO A 154 13.21 2.64 -22.66
N GLU A 155 13.76 3.81 -22.30
CA GLU A 155 15.16 3.98 -21.91
C GLU A 155 15.27 4.99 -20.76
N ARG A 156 16.02 4.62 -19.71
CA ARG A 156 16.49 5.56 -18.68
C ARG A 156 18.00 5.71 -18.81
N ASN A 157 18.47 6.94 -18.75
CA ASN A 157 19.91 7.22 -18.75
C ASN A 157 20.29 7.67 -17.33
N VAL A 158 21.14 6.91 -16.65
CA VAL A 158 21.73 7.34 -15.38
C VAL A 158 22.91 8.26 -15.72
N ILE A 159 22.77 9.57 -15.53
CA ILE A 159 23.86 10.54 -15.75
C ILE A 159 24.33 11.05 -14.37
N SER A 160 25.64 11.15 -14.16
CA SER A 160 26.21 11.60 -12.88
C SER A 160 25.75 13.00 -12.50
N GLU A 161 25.34 13.17 -11.24
CA GLU A 161 24.68 14.34 -10.63
C GLU A 161 25.38 15.70 -10.76
N SER A 162 26.64 15.75 -11.17
CA SER A 162 27.49 16.93 -10.91
C SER A 162 27.12 18.22 -11.68
N GLN A 163 26.16 18.20 -12.61
CA GLN A 163 25.71 19.39 -13.36
C GLN A 163 24.21 19.48 -13.65
N TRP A 164 23.38 18.57 -13.14
CA TRP A 164 21.94 18.55 -13.45
C TRP A 164 21.11 19.23 -12.37
N SER A 165 20.18 20.11 -12.76
CA SER A 165 19.20 20.71 -11.86
C SER A 165 17.82 20.69 -12.51
N ILE A 166 16.77 20.45 -11.74
CA ILE A 166 15.42 20.40 -12.27
C ILE A 166 15.00 21.84 -12.60
N PRO A 167 14.56 22.13 -13.84
CA PRO A 167 14.08 23.47 -14.16
C PRO A 167 12.92 23.88 -13.24
N SER A 168 12.97 25.09 -12.67
CA SER A 168 12.03 25.51 -11.62
C SER A 168 10.56 25.45 -12.04
N TRP A 169 10.25 25.56 -13.34
CA TRP A 169 8.89 25.45 -13.86
C TRP A 169 8.27 24.05 -13.65
N VAL A 170 9.10 23.01 -13.49
CA VAL A 170 8.62 21.64 -13.20
C VAL A 170 7.91 21.57 -11.84
N LYS A 171 8.35 22.38 -10.86
CA LYS A 171 7.70 22.47 -9.53
C LYS A 171 6.23 22.86 -9.63
N ASN A 172 5.81 23.59 -10.66
CA ASN A 172 4.39 23.94 -10.84
C ASN A 172 3.52 22.69 -11.01
N SER A 173 4.01 21.67 -11.72
CA SER A 173 3.26 20.43 -11.94
C SER A 173 3.13 19.63 -10.66
N ALA A 174 4.21 19.52 -9.88
CA ALA A 174 4.20 18.88 -8.56
C ALA A 174 3.27 19.63 -7.59
N GLY A 175 3.27 20.97 -7.62
CA GLY A 175 2.40 21.79 -6.78
C GLY A 175 0.93 21.68 -7.15
N TRP A 176 0.59 21.67 -8.45
CA TRP A 176 -0.78 21.41 -8.88
C TRP A 176 -1.25 20.02 -8.47
N TRP A 177 -0.38 19.02 -8.50
CA TRP A 177 -0.73 17.68 -8.08
C TRP A 177 -0.91 17.57 -6.56
N SER A 178 0.01 18.14 -5.76
CA SER A 178 -0.11 18.12 -4.29
C SER A 178 -1.32 18.90 -3.78
N GLU A 179 -1.73 19.95 -4.49
CA GLU A 179 -2.94 20.74 -4.23
C GLU A 179 -4.22 20.14 -4.88
N GLU A 180 -4.14 18.94 -5.44
CA GLU A 180 -5.27 18.22 -6.05
C GLU A 180 -5.93 18.93 -7.24
N LYS A 181 -5.19 19.81 -7.92
CA LYS A 181 -5.63 20.52 -9.15
C LYS A 181 -5.49 19.68 -10.41
N ILE A 182 -4.63 18.66 -10.37
CA ILE A 182 -4.48 17.65 -11.41
C ILE A 182 -4.53 16.25 -10.79
N SER A 183 -5.00 15.28 -11.56
CA SER A 183 -5.11 13.87 -11.18
C SER A 183 -3.76 13.15 -11.14
N ASP A 184 -3.73 11.98 -10.50
CA ASP A 184 -2.54 11.10 -10.53
C ASP A 184 -2.14 10.75 -11.97
N ASP A 185 -3.10 10.47 -12.86
CA ASP A 185 -2.81 10.15 -14.26
C ASP A 185 -2.16 11.31 -15.02
N GLU A 186 -2.65 12.54 -14.79
CA GLU A 186 -2.05 13.73 -15.38
C GLU A 186 -0.63 13.95 -14.87
N PHE A 187 -0.39 13.76 -13.58
CA PHE A 187 0.95 13.87 -12.99
C PHE A 187 1.90 12.78 -13.53
N LEU A 188 1.47 11.52 -13.59
CA LEU A 188 2.27 10.42 -14.14
C LEU A 188 2.66 10.67 -15.59
N ASN A 189 1.71 11.15 -16.41
CA ASN A 189 1.99 11.51 -17.80
C ASN A 189 3.00 12.68 -17.89
N ILE A 190 2.94 13.67 -17.00
CA ILE A 190 3.94 14.74 -16.94
C ILE A 190 5.32 14.16 -16.61
N ILE A 191 5.44 13.34 -15.57
CA ILE A 191 6.70 12.70 -15.17
C ILE A 191 7.28 11.86 -16.32
N GLU A 192 6.45 11.03 -16.95
CA GLU A 192 6.85 10.22 -18.10
C GLU A 192 7.41 11.08 -19.23
N ASN A 193 6.75 12.19 -19.58
CA ASN A 193 7.20 13.12 -20.61
C ASN A 193 8.49 13.84 -20.24
N LEU A 194 8.66 14.24 -18.97
CA LEU A 194 9.87 14.91 -18.49
C LEU A 194 11.08 13.99 -18.57
N VAL A 195 10.94 12.72 -18.21
CA VAL A 195 12.02 11.72 -18.33
C VAL A 195 12.30 11.39 -19.80
N LYS A 196 11.27 11.17 -20.62
CA LYS A 196 11.43 10.94 -22.08
C LYS A 196 12.20 12.06 -22.77
N ARG A 197 11.94 13.31 -22.38
CA ARG A 197 12.61 14.50 -22.93
C ARG A 197 13.94 14.81 -22.27
N LYS A 198 14.38 13.98 -21.30
CA LYS A 198 15.60 14.16 -20.52
C LYS A 198 15.62 15.54 -19.81
N ILE A 199 14.46 15.99 -19.32
CA ILE A 199 14.29 17.19 -18.46
C ILE A 199 14.37 16.80 -16.98
N ILE A 200 14.01 15.56 -16.66
CA ILE A 200 14.36 14.90 -15.41
C ILE A 200 15.24 13.70 -15.76
N ILE A 201 16.21 13.42 -14.91
CA ILE A 201 17.07 12.24 -14.98
C ILE A 201 16.87 11.49 -13.66
N VAL A 202 16.51 10.21 -13.79
CA VAL A 202 16.30 9.23 -12.72
C VAL A 202 16.94 7.92 -13.14
#